data_AF-A0A971XM94-F1
#
_entry.id   AF-A0A971XM94-F1
#
_cell.length_a   1.000
_cell.length_b   1.000
_cell.length_c   1.000
_cell.angle_alpha   90.00
_cell.angle_beta   90.00
_cell.angle_gamma   90.00
#
_symmetry.space_group_name_H-M   'P 1'
#
loop_
_entity.id
_entity.type
_entity.pdbx_description
1 polymer ?
#
loop_
_entity_poly.entity_id
_entity_poly.type
_entity_poly.pdbx_seq_one_letter_code
_entity_poly.pdbx_strand_id
1 'polypeptide(L)'
;MIRKFKNGHYTESRDADVRRGDLLAVGGVVGVLRSDYDPDLIQLEAESGILHLCTGEAEIVKLRPVSNTTKVRGYVYPGSHPGGKEVG
;
A
#
# COMPACT_ATOMS: atom_id res chain seq x y z
N MET A 1 -0.07 12.39 11.88
CA MET A 1 -1.56 12.39 11.84
C MET A 1 -2.07 10.95 11.75
N ILE A 2 -3.21 10.61 12.37
CA ILE A 2 -3.82 9.26 12.23
C ILE A 2 -4.87 9.32 11.11
N ARG A 3 -4.76 8.44 10.12
CA ARG A 3 -5.70 8.26 9.01
C ARG A 3 -6.43 6.92 9.13
N LYS A 4 -7.69 6.87 8.69
CA LYS A 4 -8.47 5.63 8.63
C LYS A 4 -8.55 5.15 7.18
N PHE A 5 -8.41 3.86 6.99
CA PHE A 5 -8.61 3.20 5.70
C PHE A 5 -9.20 1.83 5.93
N LYS A 6 -10.36 1.55 5.32
CA LYS A 6 -11.18 0.40 5.71
C LYS A 6 -11.39 0.41 7.23
N ASN A 7 -11.32 -0.76 7.87
CA ASN A 7 -11.45 -0.91 9.33
C ASN A 7 -10.12 -0.74 10.11
N GLY A 8 -9.10 -0.10 9.50
CA GLY A 8 -7.76 0.04 10.06
C GLY A 8 -7.38 1.48 10.37
N HIS A 9 -6.57 1.66 11.42
CA HIS A 9 -5.95 2.95 11.75
C HIS A 9 -4.49 2.95 11.31
N TYR A 10 -4.07 4.02 10.66
CA TYR A 10 -2.73 4.15 10.10
C TYR A 10 -2.12 5.51 10.48
N THR A 11 -0.79 5.53 10.63
CA THR A 11 -0.03 6.74 10.87
C THR A 11 0.90 7.00 9.70
N GLU A 12 1.16 8.27 9.45
CA GLU A 12 2.13 8.72 8.47
C GLU A 12 3.54 8.27 8.84
N SER A 13 4.30 7.83 7.84
CA SER A 13 5.69 7.43 7.96
C SER A 13 6.51 8.19 6.92
N ARG A 14 7.25 9.19 7.40
CA ARG A 14 7.98 10.15 6.56
C ARG A 14 9.30 9.60 5.98
N ASP A 15 9.85 8.54 6.56
CA ASP A 15 11.14 7.93 6.15
C ASP A 15 10.98 6.53 5.54
N ALA A 16 9.88 6.29 4.84
CA ALA A 16 9.57 4.96 4.33
C ALA A 16 9.71 4.90 2.81
N ASP A 17 10.64 4.05 2.34
CA ASP A 17 10.74 3.62 0.95
C ASP A 17 9.38 3.12 0.46
N VAL A 18 8.88 3.65 -0.66
CA VAL A 18 7.54 3.35 -1.20
C VAL A 18 7.64 2.21 -2.20
N ARG A 19 6.85 1.16 -1.98
CA ARG A 19 6.81 -0.04 -2.80
C ARG A 19 5.39 -0.44 -3.13
N ARG A 20 5.25 -1.17 -4.23
CA ARG A 20 4.00 -1.83 -4.59
C ARG A 20 3.46 -2.64 -3.40
N GLY A 21 2.18 -2.45 -3.09
CA GLY A 21 1.49 -3.06 -1.95
C GLY A 21 1.48 -2.19 -0.68
N ASP A 22 2.24 -1.09 -0.64
CA ASP A 22 2.17 -0.14 0.47
C ASP A 22 0.87 0.66 0.47
N LEU A 23 0.43 1.04 1.67
CA LEU A 23 -0.69 1.97 1.84
C LEU A 23 -0.18 3.40 1.77
N LEU A 24 -0.74 4.20 0.87
CA LEU A 24 -0.36 5.60 0.65
C LEU A 24 -1.55 6.53 0.85
N ALA A 25 -1.27 7.75 1.29
CA ALA A 25 -2.17 8.88 1.24
C ALA A 25 -1.65 9.90 0.21
N VAL A 26 -2.45 10.23 -0.79
CA VAL A 26 -2.13 11.20 -1.84
C VAL A 26 -3.24 12.22 -1.93
N GLY A 27 -2.97 13.49 -1.63
CA GLY A 27 -3.96 14.58 -1.77
C GLY A 27 -5.27 14.37 -0.99
N GLY A 28 -5.25 13.57 0.09
CA GLY A 28 -6.44 13.23 0.88
C GLY A 28 -7.07 11.86 0.54
N VAL A 29 -6.71 11.25 -0.60
CA VAL A 29 -7.12 9.90 -0.96
C VAL A 29 -6.19 8.89 -0.28
N VAL A 30 -6.76 7.84 0.32
CA VAL A 30 -5.98 6.74 0.89
C VAL A 30 -6.24 5.46 0.09
N GLY A 31 -5.18 4.75 -0.26
CA GLY A 31 -5.29 3.51 -1.04
C GLY A 31 -4.00 2.72 -1.07
N VAL A 32 -4.09 1.48 -1.57
CA VAL A 32 -2.94 0.57 -1.72
C VAL A 32 -2.27 0.82 -3.07
N LEU A 33 -0.96 1.02 -3.08
CA LEU A 33 -0.18 1.16 -4.31
C LEU A 33 -0.20 -0.14 -5.11
N ARG A 34 -0.69 -0.11 -6.35
CA ARG A 34 -0.82 -1.30 -7.22
C ARG A 34 0.25 -1.40 -8.29
N SER A 35 0.89 -0.30 -8.62
CA SER A 35 2.02 -0.21 -9.55
C SER A 35 3.35 -0.13 -8.80
N ASP A 36 4.46 -0.16 -9.53
CA ASP A 36 5.72 0.35 -8.99
C ASP A 36 5.59 1.84 -8.67
N TYR A 37 6.41 2.31 -7.72
CA TYR A 37 6.38 3.71 -7.32
C TYR A 37 6.95 4.57 -8.44
N ASP A 38 6.10 5.43 -8.99
CA ASP A 38 6.45 6.43 -9.97
C ASP A 38 5.95 7.80 -9.45
N PRO A 39 6.84 8.80 -9.32
CA PRO A 39 6.50 10.10 -8.77
C PRO A 39 5.63 10.96 -9.70
N ASP A 40 5.47 10.59 -10.97
CA ASP A 40 4.62 11.26 -11.95
C ASP A 40 3.25 10.57 -12.07
N LEU A 41 3.18 9.25 -11.86
CA LEU A 41 1.97 8.46 -12.02
C LEU A 41 1.78 7.38 -10.95
N ILE A 42 0.85 7.60 -10.04
CA ILE A 42 0.50 6.63 -8.99
C ILE A 42 -0.82 5.91 -9.30
N GLN A 43 -0.81 4.58 -9.22
CA GLN A 43 -2.02 3.78 -9.24
C GLN A 43 -2.39 3.29 -7.83
N LEU A 44 -3.48 3.83 -7.28
CA LEU A 44 -4.00 3.45 -5.97
C LEU A 44 -5.28 2.60 -6.09
N GLU A 45 -5.37 1.54 -5.30
CA GLU A 45 -6.63 0.85 -5.03
C GLU A 45 -7.23 1.42 -3.74
N ALA A 46 -8.16 2.35 -3.90
CA ALA A 46 -8.96 2.91 -2.82
C ALA A 46 -10.22 2.05 -2.56
N GLU A 47 -10.98 2.38 -1.52
CA GLU A 47 -12.24 1.66 -1.22
C GLU A 47 -13.29 1.81 -2.32
N SER A 48 -13.26 2.93 -3.05
CA SER A 48 -14.14 3.18 -4.20
C SER A 48 -13.69 2.50 -5.49
N GLY A 49 -12.48 1.93 -5.54
CA GLY A 49 -11.92 1.28 -6.72
C GLY A 49 -10.50 1.75 -7.06
N ILE A 50 -10.09 1.49 -8.30
CA ILE A 50 -8.75 1.84 -8.80
C ILE A 50 -8.76 3.30 -9.27
N LEU A 51 -7.79 4.06 -8.78
CA LEU A 51 -7.57 5.47 -9.09
C LEU A 51 -6.18 5.64 -9.68
N HIS A 52 -6.10 6.40 -10.77
CA HIS A 52 -4.85 6.87 -11.35
C HIS A 52 -4.69 8.35 -11.00
N LEU A 53 -3.62 8.66 -10.28
CA LEU A 53 -3.32 10.00 -9.79
C LEU A 53 -2.02 10.47 -10.42
N CYS A 54 -2.08 11.57 -11.16
CA CYS A 54 -0.88 12.29 -11.56
C CYS A 54 -0.41 13.11 -10.37
N THR A 55 0.74 12.77 -9.82
CA THR A 55 1.13 13.26 -8.50
C THR A 55 1.68 14.67 -8.53
N GLY A 56 2.45 15.10 -9.53
CA GLY A 56 2.88 16.51 -9.65
C GLY A 56 3.38 17.09 -8.31
N GLU A 57 2.68 18.08 -7.76
CA GLU A 57 2.96 18.70 -6.45
C GLU A 57 2.16 18.09 -5.26
N ALA A 58 1.41 17.01 -5.49
CA ALA A 58 0.62 16.34 -4.47
C ALA A 58 1.52 15.67 -3.43
N GLU A 59 1.25 15.95 -2.16
CA GLU A 59 1.96 15.30 -1.05
C GLU A 59 1.60 13.81 -1.00
N ILE A 60 2.61 12.96 -1.24
CA ILE A 60 2.53 11.50 -1.12
C ILE A 60 3.07 11.10 0.24
N VAL A 61 2.23 10.47 1.06
CA VAL A 61 2.61 10.05 2.41
C VAL A 61 2.38 8.57 2.56
N LYS A 62 3.44 7.83 2.87
CA LYS A 62 3.32 6.41 3.20
C LYS A 62 2.68 6.24 4.57
N LEU A 63 1.71 5.32 4.65
CA LEU A 63 0.98 5.00 5.85
C LEU A 63 1.43 3.65 6.40
N ARG A 64 1.65 3.59 7.72
CA ARG A 64 1.93 2.35 8.44
C ARG A 64 0.79 2.09 9.43
N PRO A 65 0.38 0.83 9.63
CA PRO A 65 -0.67 0.51 10.59
C PRO A 65 -0.25 0.98 11.99
N VAL A 66 -1.14 1.69 12.67
CA VAL A 66 -1.02 1.98 14.09
C VAL A 66 -1.20 0.64 14.79
N SER A 67 -0.09 -0.03 15.07
CA SER A 67 -0.13 -1.34 15.70
C SER A 67 -0.73 -1.20 17.10
N ASN A 68 -1.95 -1.68 17.28
CA ASN A 68 -2.21 -2.53 18.42
C ASN A 68 -2.05 -3.96 17.89
N THR A 69 -1.05 -4.67 18.38
CA THR A 69 -0.59 -5.99 17.91
C THR A 69 -1.70 -6.89 17.35
N THR A 70 -1.86 -6.96 16.03
CA THR A 70 -2.40 -8.15 15.36
C THR A 70 -1.85 -8.15 13.94
N LYS A 71 -0.93 -9.10 13.70
CA LYS A 71 -0.47 -9.60 12.40
C LYS A 71 -1.34 -9.12 11.23
N VAL A 72 -0.87 -8.14 10.48
CA VAL A 72 -1.32 -7.96 9.10
C VAL A 72 -0.87 -9.23 8.38
N ARG A 73 -1.82 -10.15 8.15
CA ARG A 73 -1.69 -11.20 7.15
C ARG A 73 -1.30 -10.50 5.86
N GLY A 74 -0.03 -10.58 5.49
CA GLY A 74 0.42 -10.22 4.17
C GLY A 74 -0.46 -10.98 3.19
N TYR A 75 -1.11 -10.24 2.29
CA TYR A 75 -1.67 -10.81 1.09
C TYR A 75 -0.49 -11.30 0.26
N VAL A 76 -0.08 -12.54 0.50
CA VAL A 76 0.75 -13.30 -0.44
C VAL A 76 -0.11 -13.50 -1.67
N TYR A 77 0.20 -12.81 -2.76
CA TYR A 77 -0.33 -13.15 -4.06
C TYR A 77 0.10 -14.60 -4.37
N PRO A 78 -0.82 -15.56 -4.54
CA PRO A 78 -0.46 -16.90 -4.99
C PRO A 78 -0.17 -16.82 -6.48
N GLY A 79 1.08 -16.53 -6.83
CA GLY A 79 1.44 -16.29 -8.23
C GLY A 79 2.93 -16.25 -8.46
N SER A 80 3.64 -17.31 -8.09
CA SER A 80 4.75 -17.90 -8.86
C SER A 80 5.38 -19.02 -8.05
N HIS A 81 5.09 -20.27 -8.43
CA HIS A 81 5.83 -21.45 -8.00
C HIS A 81 7.31 -21.34 -8.41
N PRO A 82 8.27 -21.62 -7.52
CA PRO A 82 9.48 -22.33 -7.90
C PRO A 82 9.39 -23.76 -7.36
N GLY A 83 9.66 -24.72 -8.25
CA GLY A 83 9.56 -26.14 -7.94
C GLY A 83 10.36 -26.56 -6.71
N GLY A 84 9.73 -27.36 -5.86
CA GLY A 84 10.37 -28.20 -4.87
C GLY A 84 9.69 -29.56 -4.94
N LYS A 85 10.39 -30.56 -5.47
CA LYS A 85 9.93 -31.94 -5.50
C LYS A 85 10.03 -32.51 -4.09
N GLU A 86 8.94 -33.09 -3.60
CA GLU A 86 8.96 -34.07 -2.51
C GLU A 86 8.10 -35.26 -2.95
N VAL A 87 8.74 -36.43 -3.12
CA VAL A 87 8.24 -37.80 -2.95
C VAL A 87 9.40 -38.73 -3.33
N GLY A 88 9.83 -39.73 -2.56
CA GLY A 88 9.53 -40.22 -1.23
C GLY A 88 10.63 -41.22 -0.85
#